data_AF-A0A381J7B2-F1
#
_entry.id   AF-A0A381J7B2-F1
#
_cell.length_a   1.000
_cell.length_b   1.000
_cell.length_c   1.000
_cell.angle_alpha   90.00
_cell.angle_beta   90.00
_cell.angle_gamma   90.00
#
_symmetry.space_group_name_H-M   'P 1'
#
loop_
_entity.id
_entity.type
_entity.pdbx_description
1 polymer ?
#
loop_
_entity_poly.entity_id
_entity_poly.type
_entity_poly.pdbx_seq_one_letter_code
_entity_poly.pdbx_strand_id
1 'polypeptide(L)'
;MGKRLKKARLKLGLSENQLSIKCNLSRGAIAGYESDSIHPSKRALIKLTKFIDKDYLCFDEYSRFLLSDYSKRIKEWRISNALTLSAASKVLGVSSSAIGSWEKGVYSVDKENYKKIKGIIKNL
;
A
#
# COMPACT_ATOMS: atom_id res chain seq x y z
N MET A 1 11.19 3.76 -2.66
CA MET A 1 10.68 4.25 -1.36
C MET A 1 11.80 4.19 -0.33
N GLY A 2 12.54 3.08 -0.30
CA GLY A 2 13.54 2.75 0.71
C GLY A 2 14.60 3.82 0.96
N LYS A 3 15.18 4.40 -0.10
CA LYS A 3 16.15 5.51 0.06
C LYS A 3 15.59 6.70 0.85
N ARG A 4 14.31 7.04 0.67
CA ARG A 4 13.66 8.15 1.40
C ARG A 4 13.43 7.77 2.86
N LEU A 5 12.95 6.55 3.12
CA LEU A 5 12.79 6.01 4.48
C LEU A 5 14.11 6.04 5.25
N LYS A 6 15.19 5.52 4.65
CA LYS A 6 16.53 5.54 5.23
C LYS A 6 17.01 6.95 5.54
N LYS A 7 16.87 7.87 4.58
CA LYS A 7 17.26 9.28 4.76
C LYS A 7 16.44 9.96 5.88
N ALA A 8 15.14 9.71 5.96
CA ALA A 8 14.30 10.26 7.03
C ALA A 8 14.69 9.67 8.40
N ARG A 9 14.89 8.36 8.49
CA ARG A 9 15.34 7.69 9.71
C ARG A 9 16.66 8.27 10.24
N LEU A 10 17.64 8.46 9.36
CA LEU A 10 18.94 9.02 9.73
C LEU A 10 18.84 10.49 10.16
N LYS A 11 17.97 11.29 9.54
CA LYS A 11 17.68 12.66 10.00
C LYS A 11 17.09 12.71 11.40
N LEU A 12 16.38 11.66 11.81
CA LEU A 12 15.87 11.50 13.18
C LEU A 12 16.92 10.95 14.16
N GLY A 13 18.15 10.65 13.71
CA GLY A 13 19.20 10.07 14.54
C GLY A 13 18.93 8.63 14.98
N LEU A 14 18.07 7.88 14.27
CA LEU A 14 17.62 6.56 14.69
C LEU A 14 18.37 5.43 13.96
N SER A 15 18.66 4.35 14.68
CA SER A 15 18.97 3.04 14.07
C SER A 15 17.71 2.37 13.51
N GLU A 16 17.87 1.36 12.66
CA GLU A 16 16.74 0.56 12.13
C GLU A 16 15.90 -0.04 13.27
N ASN A 17 16.55 -0.53 14.32
CA ASN A 17 15.89 -1.13 15.49
C ASN A 17 15.12 -0.08 16.31
N GLN A 18 15.67 1.13 16.47
CA GLN A 18 14.98 2.21 17.17
C GLN A 18 13.74 2.68 16.39
N LEU A 19 13.83 2.80 15.06
CA LEU A 19 12.66 3.10 14.23
C LEU A 19 11.62 1.97 14.29
N SER A 20 12.07 0.72 14.26
CA SER A 20 11.16 -0.43 14.29
C SER A 20 10.36 -0.47 15.59
N ILE A 21 11.00 -0.22 16.74
CA ILE A 21 10.34 -0.09 18.04
C ILE A 21 9.32 1.06 18.03
N LYS A 22 9.72 2.26 17.58
CA LYS A 22 8.82 3.44 17.49
C LYS A 22 7.58 3.17 16.64
N CYS A 23 7.74 2.50 15.51
CA CYS A 23 6.65 2.19 14.59
C CYS A 23 5.89 0.90 14.96
N ASN A 24 6.32 0.15 15.97
CA ASN A 24 5.83 -1.19 16.27
C ASN A 24 5.86 -2.10 15.02
N LEU A 25 7.03 -2.19 14.39
CA LEU A 25 7.37 -3.03 13.24
C LEU A 25 8.59 -3.87 13.59
N SER A 26 8.84 -4.94 12.84
CA SER A 26 10.08 -5.70 13.01
C SER A 26 11.26 -4.93 12.42
N ARG A 27 12.46 -5.09 12.98
CA ARG A 27 13.70 -4.55 12.42
C ARG A 27 13.90 -5.04 10.98
N GLY A 28 13.65 -6.33 10.72
CA GLY A 28 13.76 -6.92 9.39
C GLY A 28 12.83 -6.26 8.36
N ALA A 29 11.62 -5.85 8.77
CA ALA A 29 10.73 -5.08 7.91
C ALA A 29 11.33 -3.72 7.55
N ILE A 30 11.88 -2.98 8.53
CA ILE A 30 12.54 -1.69 8.25
C ILE A 30 13.72 -1.87 7.27
N ALA A 31 14.60 -2.84 7.52
CA ALA A 31 15.73 -3.13 6.63
C ALA A 31 15.28 -3.53 5.21
N GLY A 32 14.23 -4.37 5.11
CA GLY A 32 13.64 -4.76 3.84
C GLY A 32 13.01 -3.59 3.08
N TYR A 33 12.35 -2.68 3.79
CA TYR A 33 11.78 -1.47 3.20
C TYR A 33 12.86 -0.51 2.71
N GLU A 34 13.93 -0.31 3.48
CA GLU A 34 15.03 0.60 3.13
C GLU A 34 15.87 0.09 1.95
N SER A 35 15.97 -1.22 1.79
CA SER A 35 16.61 -1.87 0.64
C SER A 35 15.68 -2.03 -0.57
N ASP A 36 14.41 -1.61 -0.46
CA ASP A 36 13.35 -1.84 -1.45
C ASP A 36 13.16 -3.35 -1.79
N SER A 37 13.63 -4.28 -0.94
CA SER A 37 13.43 -5.73 -1.11
C SER A 37 12.02 -6.18 -0.74
N ILE A 38 11.35 -5.41 0.12
CA ILE A 38 9.95 -5.61 0.50
C ILE A 38 9.26 -4.26 0.40
N HIS A 39 8.03 -4.23 -0.15
CA HIS A 39 7.21 -3.03 -0.11
C HIS A 39 6.36 -2.99 1.18
N PRO A 40 6.28 -1.85 1.89
CA PRO A 40 5.38 -1.72 3.04
C PRO A 40 3.90 -1.94 2.67
N SER A 41 3.14 -2.59 3.55
CA SER A 41 1.68 -2.66 3.45
C SER A 41 1.02 -1.33 3.86
N LYS A 42 -0.28 -1.13 3.57
CA LYS A 42 -1.04 0.05 4.04
C LYS A 42 -0.86 0.27 5.55
N ARG A 43 -0.97 -0.80 6.34
CA ARG A 43 -0.82 -0.74 7.81
C ARG A 43 0.58 -0.31 8.23
N ALA A 44 1.62 -0.80 7.55
CA ALA A 44 3.00 -0.39 7.81
C ALA A 44 3.23 1.07 7.43
N LEU A 45 2.69 1.53 6.28
CA LEU A 45 2.77 2.93 5.87
C LEU A 45 2.10 3.84 6.89
N ILE A 46 0.90 3.52 7.37
CA ILE A 46 0.20 4.30 8.41
C ILE A 46 1.06 4.42 9.69
N LYS A 47 1.78 3.36 10.07
CA LYS A 47 2.69 3.38 11.22
C LYS A 47 3.93 4.26 10.99
N LEU A 48 4.50 4.20 9.79
CA LEU A 48 5.68 5.00 9.41
C LEU A 48 5.32 6.50 9.31
N THR A 49 4.18 6.84 8.71
CA THR A 49 3.76 8.22 8.48
C THR A 49 3.31 8.97 9.74
N LYS A 50 3.28 8.30 10.90
CA LYS A 50 3.13 8.96 12.20
C LYS A 50 4.41 9.68 12.66
N PHE A 51 5.56 9.29 12.14
CA PHE A 51 6.88 9.80 12.56
C PHE A 51 7.69 10.40 11.41
N ILE A 52 7.35 10.05 10.18
CA ILE A 52 8.01 10.52 8.97
C ILE A 52 6.96 11.25 8.14
N ASP A 53 7.34 12.40 7.59
CA ASP A 53 6.48 13.18 6.71
C ASP A 53 5.86 12.32 5.60
N LYS A 54 4.53 12.36 5.50
CA LYS A 54 3.75 11.50 4.60
C LYS A 54 4.07 11.77 3.15
N ASP A 55 4.18 13.04 2.77
CA ASP A 55 4.33 13.44 1.36
C ASP A 55 5.76 13.21 0.85
N TYR A 56 6.75 13.37 1.75
CA TYR A 56 8.13 12.99 1.50
C TYR A 56 8.28 11.48 1.35
N LEU A 57 7.69 10.70 2.26
CA LEU A 57 7.82 9.25 2.25
C LEU A 57 7.02 8.65 1.07
N CYS A 58 5.72 8.92 1.01
CA CYS A 58 4.77 8.38 0.03
C CYS A 58 4.67 9.26 -1.22
N PHE A 59 5.80 9.47 -1.89
CA PHE A 59 5.89 10.35 -3.06
C PHE A 59 5.36 9.72 -4.36
N ASP A 60 5.39 8.40 -4.50
CA ASP A 60 4.96 7.72 -5.72
C ASP A 60 3.47 7.38 -5.73
N GLU A 61 2.88 7.27 -6.93
CA GLU A 61 1.46 6.99 -7.11
C GLU A 61 0.97 5.75 -6.35
N TYR A 62 1.78 4.69 -6.29
CA TYR A 62 1.39 3.44 -5.67
C TYR A 62 1.33 3.56 -4.13
N SER A 63 2.33 4.19 -3.52
CA SER A 63 2.31 4.48 -2.08
C SER A 63 1.13 5.38 -1.68
N ARG A 64 0.80 6.40 -2.49
CA ARG A 64 -0.38 7.24 -2.28
C ARG A 64 -1.67 6.45 -2.45
N PHE A 65 -1.74 5.60 -3.47
CA PHE A 65 -2.84 4.69 -3.69
C PHE A 65 -3.09 3.81 -2.47
N LEU A 66 -2.05 3.18 -1.89
CA LEU A 66 -2.19 2.34 -0.70
C LEU A 66 -2.75 3.10 0.51
N LEU A 67 -2.45 4.39 0.64
CA LEU A 67 -2.97 5.23 1.71
C LEU A 67 -4.36 5.84 1.42
N SER A 68 -4.88 5.67 0.20
CA SER A 68 -6.21 6.14 -0.18
C SER A 68 -7.34 5.20 0.26
N ASP A 69 -8.58 5.57 -0.07
CA ASP A 69 -9.79 4.76 0.11
C ASP A 69 -10.00 3.76 -1.04
N TYR A 70 -8.93 3.21 -1.60
CA TYR A 70 -9.01 2.29 -2.73
C TYR A 70 -9.95 1.10 -2.51
N SER A 71 -10.05 0.58 -1.28
CA SER A 71 -10.96 -0.51 -0.93
C SER A 71 -12.42 -0.15 -1.25
N LYS A 72 -12.82 1.08 -0.90
CA LYS A 72 -14.15 1.61 -1.19
C LYS A 72 -14.34 1.81 -2.69
N ARG A 73 -13.36 2.42 -3.36
CA ARG A 73 -13.41 2.73 -4.80
C ARG A 73 -13.49 1.48 -5.68
N ILE A 74 -12.77 0.41 -5.33
CA ILE A 74 -12.87 -0.89 -6.02
C ILE A 74 -14.28 -1.47 -5.87
N LYS A 75 -14.86 -1.40 -4.66
CA LYS A 75 -16.21 -1.87 -4.39
C LYS A 75 -17.26 -1.05 -5.15
N GLU A 76 -17.15 0.28 -5.13
CA GLU A 76 -18.04 1.21 -5.84
C GLU A 76 -17.99 0.98 -7.35
N TRP A 77 -16.78 0.83 -7.92
CA TRP A 77 -16.62 0.46 -9.33
C TRP A 77 -17.33 -0.86 -9.65
N ARG A 78 -17.13 -1.90 -8.83
CA ARG A 78 -17.74 -3.21 -9.07
C ARG A 78 -19.27 -3.13 -9.04
N ILE A 79 -19.83 -2.45 -8.04
CA ILE A 79 -21.29 -2.34 -7.87
C ILE A 79 -21.91 -1.47 -8.97
N SER A 80 -21.30 -0.34 -9.32
CA SER A 80 -21.81 0.56 -10.38
C SER A 80 -21.84 -0.09 -11.77
N ASN A 81 -20.99 -1.09 -11.99
CA ASN A 81 -20.98 -1.88 -13.23
C ASN A 81 -21.81 -3.17 -13.13
N ALA A 82 -22.61 -3.35 -12.07
CA ALA A 82 -23.42 -4.54 -11.80
C ALA A 82 -22.61 -5.86 -11.81
N LEU A 83 -21.33 -5.81 -11.41
CA LEU A 83 -20.44 -6.96 -11.47
C LEU A 83 -20.48 -7.79 -10.18
N THR A 84 -20.59 -9.11 -10.33
CA THR A 84 -20.24 -10.05 -9.26
C THR A 84 -18.71 -10.07 -9.07
N LEU A 85 -18.22 -10.62 -7.95
CA LEU A 85 -16.77 -10.81 -7.76
C LEU A 85 -16.15 -11.66 -8.88
N SER A 86 -16.88 -12.67 -9.38
CA SER A 86 -16.43 -13.53 -10.49
C SER A 86 -16.35 -12.77 -11.82
N ALA A 87 -17.33 -11.91 -12.11
CA ALA A 87 -17.31 -11.08 -13.31
C ALA A 87 -16.18 -10.03 -13.25
N ALA A 88 -16.03 -9.36 -12.11
CA ALA A 88 -14.94 -8.41 -11.88
C ALA A 88 -13.55 -9.07 -11.98
N SER A 89 -13.40 -10.29 -11.46
CA SER A 89 -12.18 -11.10 -11.58
C SER A 89 -11.75 -11.28 -13.03
N LYS A 90 -12.70 -11.62 -13.92
CA LYS A 90 -12.43 -11.75 -15.36
C LYS A 90 -12.04 -10.42 -16.01
N VAL A 91 -12.71 -9.33 -15.65
CA VAL A 91 -12.42 -7.98 -16.19
C VAL A 91 -11.03 -7.50 -15.77
N LEU A 92 -10.65 -7.72 -14.52
CA LEU A 92 -9.40 -7.21 -13.94
C LEU A 92 -8.20 -8.15 -14.14
N GLY A 93 -8.43 -9.41 -14.49
CA GLY A 93 -7.38 -10.43 -14.56
C GLY A 93 -6.75 -10.72 -13.19
N VAL A 94 -7.56 -10.75 -12.13
CA VAL A 94 -7.16 -11.00 -10.73
C VAL A 94 -8.20 -11.89 -10.06
N SER A 95 -7.82 -12.69 -9.06
CA SER A 95 -8.77 -13.64 -8.47
C SER A 95 -9.92 -12.94 -7.71
N SER A 96 -11.10 -13.56 -7.72
CA SER A 96 -12.28 -13.10 -6.97
C SER A 96 -11.98 -12.91 -5.48
N SER A 97 -11.16 -13.81 -4.91
CA SER A 97 -10.72 -13.75 -3.52
C SER A 97 -9.87 -12.50 -3.24
N ALA A 98 -8.95 -12.15 -4.15
CA ALA A 98 -8.14 -10.95 -4.02
C ALA A 98 -9.02 -9.69 -3.99
N ILE A 99 -9.97 -9.58 -4.93
CA ILE A 99 -10.93 -8.47 -4.97
C ILE A 99 -11.72 -8.40 -3.65
N GLY A 100 -12.26 -9.53 -3.20
CA GLY A 100 -13.01 -9.60 -1.94
C GLY A 100 -12.17 -9.16 -0.73
N SER A 101 -10.90 -9.52 -0.68
CA SER A 101 -9.97 -9.07 0.37
C SER A 101 -9.66 -7.58 0.29
N TRP A 102 -9.51 -7.03 -0.93
CA TRP A 102 -9.24 -5.61 -1.14
C TRP A 102 -10.43 -4.74 -0.76
N GLU A 103 -11.65 -5.13 -1.15
CA GLU A 103 -12.89 -4.42 -0.78
C GLU A 103 -13.13 -4.40 0.73
N LYS A 104 -12.75 -5.47 1.42
CA LYS A 104 -12.83 -5.57 2.89
C LYS A 104 -11.64 -4.92 3.60
N GLY A 105 -10.61 -4.50 2.88
CA GLY A 105 -9.39 -3.92 3.44
C GLY A 105 -8.53 -4.90 4.24
N VAL A 106 -8.73 -6.22 4.07
CA VAL A 106 -7.99 -7.27 4.81
C VAL A 106 -6.55 -7.38 4.32
N TYR A 107 -6.37 -7.33 2.99
CA TYR A 107 -5.05 -7.35 2.35
C TYR A 107 -4.86 -6.14 1.44
N SER A 108 -3.62 -5.65 1.36
CA SER A 108 -3.25 -4.59 0.43
C SER A 108 -3.09 -5.13 -0.99
N VAL A 109 -3.42 -4.32 -1.99
CA VAL A 109 -3.10 -4.63 -3.39
C VAL A 109 -1.59 -4.52 -3.55
N ASP A 110 -0.92 -5.54 -4.06
CA ASP A 110 0.50 -5.45 -4.40
C ASP A 110 0.73 -4.58 -5.65
N LYS A 111 2.00 -4.35 -5.98
CA LYS A 111 2.38 -3.45 -7.06
C LYS A 111 2.03 -3.99 -8.45
N GLU A 112 1.98 -5.31 -8.63
CA GLU A 112 1.63 -5.93 -9.91
C GLU A 112 0.13 -5.81 -10.15
N ASN A 113 -0.67 -6.18 -9.15
CA ASN A 113 -2.12 -6.04 -9.18
C ASN A 113 -2.55 -4.58 -9.27
N TYR A 114 -1.82 -3.65 -8.63
CA TYR A 114 -2.04 -2.21 -8.81
C TYR A 114 -1.94 -1.81 -10.29
N LYS A 115 -0.98 -2.35 -11.07
CA LYS A 115 -0.88 -2.03 -12.51
C LYS A 115 -2.11 -2.43 -13.30
N LYS A 116 -2.77 -3.54 -12.91
CA LYS A 116 -4.00 -4.02 -13.55
C LYS A 116 -5.20 -3.13 -13.24
N ILE A 117 -5.29 -2.61 -12.01
CA ILE A 117 -6.47 -1.87 -11.54
C ILE A 117 -6.32 -0.35 -11.59
N LYS A 118 -5.10 0.19 -11.74
CA LYS A 118 -4.85 1.64 -11.68
C LYS A 118 -5.63 2.46 -12.72
N GLY A 119 -5.97 1.87 -13.87
CA GLY A 119 -6.75 2.55 -14.92
C GLY A 119 -8.18 2.86 -14.46
N ILE A 120 -8.80 1.93 -13.74
CA ILE A 120 -10.13 2.12 -13.15
C ILE A 120 -10.09 3.16 -12.04
N ILE A 121 -9.04 3.13 -11.23
CA ILE A 121 -8.85 4.02 -10.08
C ILE A 121 -8.37 5.42 -10.49
N LYS A 122 -7.97 5.66 -11.75
CA LYS A 122 -7.66 7.01 -12.24
C LYS A 122 -8.87 7.72 -12.87
N ASN A 123 -9.94 6.99 -13.19
CA ASN A 123 -11.14 7.50 -13.87
C ASN A 123 -12.37 7.65 -12.94
N LEU A 124 -12.16 7.63 -11.63
CA LEU A 124 -13.16 7.85 -10.57
C LEU A 124 -12.69 8.99 -9.66
#